data_AF-A0A644W0I6-F1
#
_entry.id   AF-A0A644W0I6-F1
#
_cell.length_a   1.000
_cell.length_b   1.000
_cell.length_c   1.000
_cell.angle_alpha   90.00
_cell.angle_beta   90.00
_cell.angle_gamma   90.00
#
_symmetry.space_group_name_H-M   'P 1'
#
loop_
_entity.id
_entity.type
_entity.pdbx_description
1 polymer ?
#
loop_
_entity_poly.entity_id
_entity_poly.type
_entity_poly.pdbx_seq_one_letter_code
_entity_poly.pdbx_strand_id
1 'polypeptide(L)'
;MAGNGRFTTILLFEAFEKALMQFMHEDAQVLTWPRAKASLAHCLAGQLQRSLRSVLGLSEDSASPAFFSLPQDIKVDILVEGCDILVHDRKGKHLLGIVLGYDYLSKAQQEHLHQLKEQGFRLVLGVSFLMQKEYVLLYSPKQESLEYYHFNKQDGTTHHLMQRDVEGEADDRQLSLGIKVRKKRKPTQDQ
;
A
#
# COMPACT_ATOMS: atom_id res chain seq x y z
N MET A 1 -29.25 10.90 -8.00
CA MET A 1 -28.95 11.23 -6.59
C MET A 1 -27.54 10.74 -6.30
N ALA A 2 -26.55 11.63 -6.30
CA ALA A 2 -25.17 11.26 -6.04
C ALA A 2 -25.02 11.05 -4.52
N GLY A 3 -24.76 9.81 -4.10
CA GLY A 3 -24.50 9.51 -2.69
C GLY A 3 -23.38 10.39 -2.17
N ASN A 4 -23.52 10.86 -0.93
CA ASN A 4 -22.45 11.52 -0.18
C ASN A 4 -21.27 10.54 -0.03
N GLY A 5 -20.42 10.45 -1.05
CA GLY A 5 -19.34 9.48 -1.20
C GLY A 5 -18.20 9.78 -0.24
N ARG A 6 -18.41 9.52 1.06
CA ARG A 6 -17.33 9.50 2.03
C ARG A 6 -16.45 8.28 1.70
N PHE A 7 -15.24 8.53 1.21
CA PHE A 7 -14.23 7.49 1.04
C PHE A 7 -13.89 6.89 2.40
N THR A 8 -14.39 5.69 2.69
CA THR A 8 -13.94 4.89 3.82
C THR A 8 -12.59 4.27 3.47
N THR A 9 -11.82 3.90 4.49
CA THR A 9 -10.55 3.19 4.30
C THR A 9 -10.74 1.91 3.47
N ILE A 10 -11.88 1.23 3.65
CA ILE A 10 -12.23 0.02 2.89
C ILE A 10 -12.43 0.33 1.41
N LEU A 11 -13.20 1.38 1.07
CA LEU A 11 -13.43 1.75 -0.34
C LEU A 11 -12.14 2.21 -1.04
N LEU A 12 -11.25 2.90 -0.31
CA LEU A 12 -9.94 3.29 -0.84
C LEU A 12 -9.05 2.08 -1.10
N PHE A 13 -9.08 1.09 -0.19
CA PHE A 13 -8.33 -0.14 -0.35
C PHE A 13 -8.87 -1.00 -1.50
N GLU A 14 -10.19 -1.17 -1.60
CA GLU A 14 -10.83 -1.90 -2.70
C GLU A 14 -10.54 -1.24 -4.07
N ALA A 15 -10.62 0.09 -4.13
CA ALA A 15 -10.26 0.83 -5.34
C ALA A 15 -8.78 0.64 -5.70
N PHE A 16 -7.90 0.60 -4.69
CA PHE A 16 -6.48 0.32 -4.90
C PHE A 16 -6.23 -1.12 -5.39
N GLU A 17 -6.90 -2.13 -4.83
CA GLU A 17 -6.77 -3.53 -5.29
C GLU A 17 -7.21 -3.68 -6.74
N LYS A 18 -8.36 -3.09 -7.11
CA LYS A 18 -8.84 -3.07 -8.49
C LYS A 18 -7.85 -2.37 -9.43
N ALA A 19 -7.29 -1.25 -9.00
CA ALA A 19 -6.30 -0.50 -9.77
C ALA A 19 -5.00 -1.29 -9.95
N LEU A 20 -4.55 -1.98 -8.92
CA LEU A 20 -3.36 -2.81 -8.95
C LEU A 20 -3.57 -4.02 -9.86
N MET A 21 -4.73 -4.67 -9.80
CA MET A 21 -5.08 -5.76 -10.72
C MET A 21 -5.06 -5.29 -12.18
N GLN A 22 -5.72 -4.16 -12.47
CA GLN A 22 -5.74 -3.62 -13.83
C GLN A 22 -4.34 -3.23 -14.33
N PHE A 23 -3.55 -2.59 -13.46
CA PHE A 23 -2.17 -2.24 -13.75
C PHE A 23 -1.33 -3.49 -14.08
N MET A 24 -1.49 -4.57 -13.33
CA MET A 24 -0.78 -5.83 -13.60
C MET A 24 -1.21 -6.48 -14.94
N HIS A 25 -2.43 -6.21 -15.41
CA HIS A 25 -2.93 -6.74 -16.68
C HIS A 25 -2.52 -5.89 -17.89
N GLU A 26 -2.65 -4.56 -17.80
CA GLU A 26 -2.45 -3.64 -18.94
C GLU A 26 -1.03 -3.06 -19.00
N ASP A 27 -0.45 -2.75 -17.84
CA ASP A 27 0.72 -1.86 -17.72
C ASP A 27 1.94 -2.55 -17.08
N ALA A 28 1.89 -3.86 -16.81
CA ALA A 28 2.97 -4.60 -16.15
C ALA A 28 4.32 -4.51 -16.88
N GLN A 29 4.33 -4.20 -18.19
CA GLN A 29 5.56 -3.98 -18.93
C GLN A 29 6.40 -2.82 -18.37
N VAL A 30 5.78 -1.80 -17.79
CA VAL A 30 6.46 -0.64 -17.19
C VAL A 30 7.39 -1.06 -16.04
N LEU A 31 7.07 -2.17 -15.38
CA LEU A 31 7.89 -2.75 -14.32
C LEU A 31 9.28 -3.24 -14.80
N THR A 32 9.41 -3.54 -16.09
CA THR A 32 10.68 -3.99 -16.69
C THR A 32 11.63 -2.84 -17.02
N TRP A 33 11.14 -1.60 -16.99
CA TRP A 33 11.91 -0.43 -17.39
C TRP A 33 12.85 0.03 -16.26
N PRO A 34 14.11 0.36 -16.59
CA PRO A 34 15.05 0.83 -15.58
C PRO A 34 14.62 2.19 -15.02
N ARG A 35 14.50 2.30 -13.69
CA ARG A 35 14.19 3.54 -12.95
C ARG A 35 12.88 4.21 -13.35
N ALA A 36 11.89 3.46 -13.80
CA ALA A 36 10.61 3.99 -14.28
C ALA A 36 9.62 4.38 -13.15
N LYS A 37 10.10 4.89 -12.00
CA LYS A 37 9.26 5.08 -10.80
C LYS A 37 8.12 6.05 -11.07
N ALA A 38 8.42 7.11 -11.81
CA ALA A 38 7.43 8.10 -12.24
C ALA A 38 6.41 7.51 -13.23
N SER A 39 6.86 6.69 -14.18
CA SER A 39 5.96 6.02 -15.14
C SER A 39 5.04 5.03 -14.45
N LEU A 40 5.59 4.24 -13.51
CA LEU A 40 4.83 3.33 -12.67
C LEU A 40 3.78 4.07 -11.84
N ALA A 41 4.19 5.17 -11.17
CA ALA A 41 3.29 6.02 -10.41
C ALA A 41 2.18 6.60 -11.30
N HIS A 42 2.53 7.04 -12.52
CA HIS A 42 1.57 7.60 -13.46
C HIS A 42 0.54 6.57 -13.96
N CYS A 43 0.98 5.40 -14.41
CA CYS A 43 0.09 4.32 -14.84
C CYS A 43 -0.83 3.90 -13.70
N LEU A 44 -0.26 3.63 -12.52
CA LEU A 44 -1.06 3.22 -11.36
C LEU A 44 -2.02 4.31 -10.88
N ALA A 45 -1.61 5.59 -10.90
CA ALA A 45 -2.49 6.72 -10.58
C ALA A 45 -3.66 6.83 -11.57
N GLY A 46 -3.41 6.62 -12.86
CA GLY A 46 -4.44 6.58 -13.89
C GLY A 46 -5.45 5.46 -13.66
N GLN A 47 -4.98 4.25 -13.36
CA GLN A 47 -5.86 3.12 -13.03
C GLN A 47 -6.62 3.37 -11.72
N LEU A 48 -5.96 3.93 -10.71
CA LEU A 48 -6.57 4.28 -9.43
C LEU A 48 -7.70 5.29 -9.59
N GLN A 49 -7.52 6.31 -10.41
CA GLN A 49 -8.57 7.28 -10.73
C GLN A 49 -9.79 6.58 -11.35
N ARG A 50 -9.60 5.61 -12.25
CA ARG A 50 -10.70 4.83 -12.84
C ARG A 50 -11.38 3.93 -11.80
N SER A 51 -10.60 3.20 -11.01
CA SER A 51 -11.14 2.30 -9.99
C SER A 51 -11.91 3.04 -8.89
N LEU A 52 -11.46 4.24 -8.48
CA LEU A 52 -12.20 5.08 -7.53
C LEU A 52 -13.58 5.47 -8.08
N ARG A 53 -13.71 5.72 -9.39
CA ARG A 53 -15.03 6.01 -9.99
C ARG A 53 -15.95 4.80 -9.97
N SER A 54 -15.42 3.64 -10.34
CA SER A 54 -16.16 2.38 -10.41
C SER A 54 -16.70 2.01 -9.03
N VAL A 55 -15.87 2.10 -7.98
CA VAL A 55 -16.26 1.84 -6.59
C VAL A 55 -17.30 2.84 -6.07
N LEU A 56 -17.32 4.07 -6.59
CA LEU A 56 -18.32 5.09 -6.26
C LEU A 56 -19.60 4.99 -7.10
N GLY A 57 -19.70 4.04 -8.02
CA GLY A 57 -20.85 3.86 -8.90
C GLY A 57 -21.09 5.04 -9.86
N LEU A 58 -20.03 5.73 -10.27
CA LEU A 58 -20.11 6.79 -11.27
C LEU A 58 -20.12 6.21 -12.68
N SER A 59 -20.67 6.97 -13.63
CA SER A 59 -20.67 6.56 -15.05
C SER A 59 -19.24 6.32 -15.55
N GLU A 60 -19.06 5.14 -16.15
CA GLU A 60 -17.83 4.69 -16.83
C GLU A 60 -17.83 5.07 -18.32
N ASP A 61 -18.78 5.90 -18.77
CA ASP A 61 -18.86 6.32 -20.17
C ASP A 61 -17.66 7.21 -20.54
N SER A 62 -16.76 6.66 -21.35
CA SER A 62 -15.58 7.34 -21.88
C SER A 62 -15.91 8.55 -22.76
N ALA A 63 -17.12 8.59 -23.31
CA ALA A 63 -17.66 9.71 -24.08
C ALA A 63 -18.15 10.87 -23.20
N SER A 64 -18.25 10.67 -21.87
CA SER A 64 -18.70 11.72 -20.97
C SER A 64 -17.56 12.70 -20.65
N PRO A 65 -17.80 14.03 -20.68
CA PRO A 65 -16.79 15.01 -20.28
C PRO A 65 -16.42 14.88 -18.79
N ALA A 66 -17.28 14.22 -18.01
CA ALA A 66 -17.07 13.90 -16.61
C ALA A 66 -16.27 12.60 -16.39
N PHE A 67 -15.77 11.94 -17.45
CA PHE A 67 -15.03 10.67 -17.35
C PHE A 67 -13.74 10.81 -16.54
N PHE A 68 -13.08 11.96 -16.62
CA PHE A 68 -11.86 12.23 -15.84
C PHE A 68 -12.14 12.91 -14.48
N SER A 69 -13.37 13.35 -14.19
CA SER A 69 -13.65 14.09 -12.95
C SER A 69 -14.13 13.17 -11.82
N LEU A 70 -13.35 13.05 -10.74
CA LEU A 70 -13.81 12.39 -9.51
C LEU A 70 -14.83 13.27 -8.74
N PRO A 71 -15.70 12.69 -7.89
CA PRO A 71 -16.62 13.45 -7.06
C PRO A 71 -15.87 14.28 -6.02
N GLN A 72 -16.47 15.38 -5.58
CA GLN A 72 -16.00 16.20 -4.45
C GLN A 72 -14.62 16.84 -4.63
N ASP A 73 -14.26 17.27 -5.83
CA ASP A 73 -12.96 17.93 -6.10
C ASP A 73 -11.74 17.09 -5.69
N ILE A 74 -11.85 15.76 -5.74
CA ILE A 74 -10.75 14.86 -5.42
C ILE A 74 -9.77 14.79 -6.58
N LYS A 75 -8.49 14.86 -6.24
CA LYS A 75 -7.39 14.79 -7.19
C LYS A 75 -6.42 13.68 -6.82
N VAL A 76 -5.82 13.10 -7.86
CA VAL A 76 -4.73 12.15 -7.76
C VAL A 76 -3.50 12.84 -8.33
N ASP A 77 -2.55 13.13 -7.46
CA ASP A 77 -1.26 13.71 -7.83
C ASP A 77 -0.16 12.64 -7.71
N ILE A 78 0.91 12.82 -8.47
CA ILE A 78 2.08 11.93 -8.47
C ILE A 78 3.32 12.68 -7.98
N LEU A 79 4.17 12.00 -7.21
CA LEU A 79 5.46 12.53 -6.71
C LEU A 79 5.32 13.84 -5.89
N VAL A 80 4.31 13.91 -5.03
CA VAL A 80 4.00 15.07 -4.17
C VAL A 80 4.09 14.67 -2.69
N GLU A 81 4.57 15.58 -1.83
CA GLU A 81 4.64 15.39 -0.36
C GLU A 81 5.40 14.14 0.10
N GLY A 82 6.38 13.70 -0.70
CA GLY A 82 7.13 12.47 -0.42
C GLY A 82 6.32 11.19 -0.64
N CYS A 83 5.09 11.29 -1.16
CA CYS A 83 4.35 10.15 -1.70
C CYS A 83 4.65 10.00 -3.20
N ASP A 84 4.65 8.77 -3.69
CA ASP A 84 4.70 8.54 -5.14
C ASP A 84 3.34 8.77 -5.79
N ILE A 85 2.25 8.44 -5.09
CA ILE A 85 0.89 8.76 -5.48
C ILE A 85 0.14 9.31 -4.26
N LEU A 86 -0.55 10.43 -4.44
CA LEU A 86 -1.33 11.11 -3.41
C LEU A 86 -2.75 11.34 -3.91
N VAL A 87 -3.73 10.82 -3.17
CA VAL A 87 -5.15 11.14 -3.36
C VAL A 87 -5.58 12.12 -2.27
N HIS A 88 -6.05 13.29 -2.66
CA HIS A 88 -6.49 14.32 -1.73
C HIS A 88 -7.77 15.03 -2.20
N ASP A 89 -8.50 15.61 -1.25
CA ASP A 89 -9.60 16.54 -1.51
C ASP A 89 -9.03 17.96 -1.68
N ARG A 90 -9.60 18.80 -2.55
CA ARG A 90 -9.26 20.23 -2.71
C ARG A 90 -9.28 21.04 -1.41
N LYS A 91 -9.96 20.56 -0.37
CA LYS A 91 -9.87 21.12 1.00
C LYS A 91 -8.55 20.82 1.73
N GLY A 92 -7.59 20.17 1.06
CA GLY A 92 -6.29 19.79 1.63
C GLY A 92 -6.34 18.53 2.50
N LYS A 93 -7.40 17.72 2.40
CA LYS A 93 -7.50 16.48 3.18
C LYS A 93 -6.86 15.32 2.43
N HIS A 94 -5.78 14.77 2.98
CA HIS A 94 -5.11 13.60 2.42
C HIS A 94 -5.92 12.33 2.68
N LEU A 95 -6.32 11.65 1.61
CA LEU A 95 -7.14 10.43 1.65
C LEU A 95 -6.28 9.18 1.56
N LEU A 96 -5.42 9.10 0.55
CA LEU A 96 -4.57 7.93 0.29
C LEU A 96 -3.17 8.38 -0.11
N GLY A 97 -2.14 7.90 0.60
CA GLY A 97 -0.75 8.05 0.23
C GLY A 97 -0.15 6.70 -0.15
N ILE A 98 0.52 6.63 -1.30
CA ILE A 98 1.17 5.40 -1.78
C ILE A 98 2.66 5.67 -1.98
N VAL A 99 3.49 4.77 -1.46
CA VAL A 99 4.95 4.74 -1.69
C VAL A 99 5.31 3.47 -2.44
N LEU A 100 5.96 3.61 -3.58
CA LEU A 100 6.34 2.53 -4.47
C LEU A 100 7.80 2.13 -4.27
N GLY A 101 8.06 0.82 -4.26
CA GLY A 101 9.38 0.21 -4.23
C GLY A 101 9.51 -0.85 -5.32
N TYR A 102 10.69 -0.94 -5.93
CA TYR A 102 11.06 -2.03 -6.83
C TYR A 102 11.57 -3.26 -6.09
N ASP A 103 12.01 -3.05 -4.86
CA ASP A 103 12.44 -4.09 -3.92
C ASP A 103 11.63 -3.93 -2.63
N TYR A 104 11.96 -4.72 -1.62
CA TYR A 104 11.45 -4.52 -0.26
C TYR A 104 11.73 -3.09 0.20
N LEU A 105 10.74 -2.46 0.85
CA LEU A 105 10.91 -1.12 1.39
C LEU A 105 12.01 -1.09 2.46
N SER A 106 12.91 -0.12 2.35
CA SER A 106 13.98 0.09 3.34
C SER A 106 13.41 0.56 4.68
N LYS A 107 14.18 0.46 5.78
CA LYS A 107 13.75 0.97 7.10
C LYS A 107 13.32 2.44 7.04
N ALA A 108 14.09 3.28 6.34
CA ALA A 108 13.75 4.69 6.13
C ALA A 108 12.42 4.89 5.38
N GLN A 109 12.11 4.03 4.39
CA GLN A 109 10.82 4.09 3.70
C GLN A 109 9.67 3.61 4.59
N GLN A 110 9.90 2.61 5.44
CA GLN A 110 8.91 2.14 6.39
C GLN A 110 8.61 3.20 7.46
N GLU A 111 9.63 3.86 7.99
CA GLU A 111 9.49 5.01 8.90
C GLU A 111 8.72 6.16 8.23
N HIS A 112 9.00 6.44 6.96
CA HIS A 112 8.28 7.44 6.18
C HIS A 112 6.77 7.10 6.06
N LEU A 113 6.39 5.82 5.93
CA LEU A 113 4.98 5.42 5.96
C LEU A 113 4.31 5.76 7.30
N HIS A 114 5.01 5.59 8.42
CA HIS A 114 4.50 5.97 9.74
C HIS A 114 4.34 7.49 9.86
N GLN A 115 5.32 8.27 9.38
CA GLN A 115 5.23 9.74 9.36
C GLN A 115 4.03 10.22 8.53
N LEU A 116 3.81 9.64 7.34
CA LEU A 116 2.63 9.94 6.52
C LEU A 116 1.33 9.59 7.27
N LYS A 117 1.33 8.50 8.06
CA LYS A 117 0.16 8.15 8.86
C LYS A 117 -0.12 9.16 9.97
N GLU A 118 0.91 9.65 10.64
CA GLU A 118 0.83 10.69 11.67
C GLU A 118 0.38 12.04 11.13
N GLN A 119 0.72 12.37 9.88
CA GLN A 119 0.24 13.56 9.17
C GLN A 119 -1.28 13.57 8.91
N GLY A 120 -1.99 12.49 9.26
CA GLY A 120 -3.45 12.42 9.23
C GLY A 120 -4.03 11.80 7.97
N PHE A 121 -3.21 11.10 7.17
CA PHE A 121 -3.65 10.35 6.01
C PHE A 121 -4.64 9.25 6.41
N ARG A 122 -5.77 9.18 5.71
CA ARG A 122 -6.81 8.19 6.02
C ARG A 122 -6.32 6.76 5.77
N LEU A 123 -5.65 6.54 4.65
CA LEU A 123 -4.98 5.30 4.28
C LEU A 123 -3.57 5.62 3.76
N VAL A 124 -2.60 4.81 4.15
CA VAL A 124 -1.22 4.88 3.66
C VAL A 124 -0.83 3.47 3.26
N LEU A 125 -0.21 3.32 2.09
CA LEU A 125 0.23 2.02 1.58
C LEU A 125 1.64 2.11 1.03
N GLY A 126 2.52 1.23 1.49
CA GLY A 126 3.75 0.89 0.81
C GLY A 126 3.50 -0.26 -0.16
N VAL A 127 4.07 -0.20 -1.36
CA VAL A 127 3.86 -1.21 -2.40
C VAL A 127 5.21 -1.60 -2.98
N SER A 128 5.59 -2.87 -2.81
CA SER A 128 6.84 -3.42 -3.34
C SER A 128 6.58 -4.39 -4.48
N PHE A 129 7.02 -4.03 -5.68
CA PHE A 129 6.90 -4.84 -6.89
C PHE A 129 8.09 -5.79 -7.04
N LEU A 130 8.00 -6.95 -6.40
CA LEU A 130 9.01 -8.00 -6.54
C LEU A 130 8.82 -8.73 -7.88
N MET A 131 9.62 -8.41 -8.89
CA MET A 131 9.46 -8.95 -10.27
C MET A 131 9.54 -10.47 -10.33
N GLN A 132 10.39 -11.07 -9.49
CA GLN A 132 10.64 -12.50 -9.47
C GLN A 132 9.61 -13.30 -8.66
N LYS A 133 8.66 -12.62 -7.99
CA LYS A 133 7.63 -13.25 -7.16
C LYS A 133 6.27 -13.17 -7.82
N GLU A 134 5.41 -14.13 -7.53
CA GLU A 134 4.03 -14.17 -8.02
C GLU A 134 3.09 -13.23 -7.24
N TYR A 135 3.61 -12.51 -6.25
CA TYR A 135 2.86 -11.55 -5.44
C TYR A 135 3.50 -10.16 -5.44
N VAL A 136 2.68 -9.15 -5.14
CA VAL A 136 3.09 -7.80 -4.77
C VAL A 136 2.97 -7.67 -3.25
N LEU A 137 3.98 -7.11 -2.60
CA LEU A 137 3.97 -6.95 -1.14
C LEU A 137 3.42 -5.57 -0.79
N LEU A 138 2.41 -5.52 0.06
CA LEU A 138 1.80 -4.30 0.55
C LEU A 138 2.15 -4.10 2.02
N TYR A 139 2.43 -2.86 2.39
CA TYR A 139 2.77 -2.43 3.74
C TYR A 139 1.73 -1.41 4.19
N SER A 140 1.06 -1.65 5.30
CA SER A 140 0.08 -0.72 5.88
C SER A 140 0.55 -0.30 7.27
N PRO A 141 0.93 0.96 7.49
CA PRO A 141 1.32 1.44 8.80
C PRO A 141 0.09 1.58 9.72
N LYS A 142 0.17 0.93 10.87
CA LYS A 142 -0.67 1.18 12.05
C LYS A 142 0.08 2.08 13.04
N GLN A 143 -0.55 2.41 14.16
CA GLN A 143 0.00 3.31 15.17
C GLN A 143 1.41 2.90 15.65
N GLU A 144 1.63 1.61 15.90
CA GLU A 144 2.91 1.09 16.42
C GLU A 144 3.36 -0.19 15.71
N SER A 145 2.71 -0.57 14.62
CA SER A 145 2.98 -1.80 13.89
C SER A 145 2.88 -1.60 12.39
N LEU A 146 3.56 -2.46 11.64
CA LEU A 146 3.47 -2.51 10.18
C LEU A 146 2.78 -3.82 9.80
N GLU A 147 1.66 -3.71 9.10
CA GLU A 147 0.95 -4.86 8.55
C GLU A 147 1.43 -5.16 7.14
N TYR A 148 1.62 -6.45 6.86
CA TYR A 148 2.11 -6.94 5.59
C TYR A 148 1.01 -7.73 4.90
N TYR A 149 0.76 -7.43 3.64
CA TYR A 149 -0.19 -8.17 2.82
C TYR A 149 0.46 -8.66 1.53
N HIS A 150 0.07 -9.85 1.08
CA HIS A 150 0.41 -10.38 -0.22
C HIS A 150 -0.76 -10.19 -1.17
N PHE A 151 -0.57 -9.37 -2.19
CA PHE A 151 -1.47 -9.29 -3.33
C PHE A 151 -1.03 -10.30 -4.38
N ASN A 152 -1.84 -11.32 -4.64
CA ASN A 152 -1.57 -12.32 -5.68
C ASN A 152 -1.74 -11.69 -7.07
N LYS A 153 -0.73 -11.75 -7.93
CA LYS A 153 -0.78 -11.18 -9.29
C LYS A 153 -1.76 -11.91 -10.21
N GLN A 154 -2.07 -13.18 -9.94
CA GLN A 154 -2.92 -14.02 -10.80
C GLN A 154 -4.41 -13.80 -10.52
N ASP A 155 -4.80 -13.87 -9.24
CA ASP A 155 -6.21 -13.83 -8.84
C ASP A 155 -6.63 -12.45 -8.30
N GLY A 156 -5.64 -11.56 -8.06
CA GLY A 156 -5.81 -10.24 -7.45
C GLY A 156 -6.40 -10.27 -6.04
N THR A 157 -6.30 -11.40 -5.35
CA THR A 157 -6.67 -11.52 -3.93
C THR A 157 -5.56 -11.00 -3.04
N THR A 158 -5.94 -10.27 -1.99
CA THR A 158 -5.01 -9.84 -0.95
C THR A 158 -5.14 -10.72 0.29
N HIS A 159 -4.01 -11.30 0.72
CA HIS A 159 -3.92 -12.10 1.93
C HIS A 159 -3.06 -11.40 2.97
N HIS A 160 -3.58 -11.24 4.19
CA HIS A 160 -2.80 -10.75 5.31
C HIS A 160 -1.71 -11.78 5.68
N LEU A 161 -0.45 -11.35 5.65
CA LEU A 161 0.70 -12.20 5.91
C LEU A 161 1.10 -12.18 7.38
N MET A 162 1.40 -10.99 7.89
CA MET A 162 2.04 -10.81 9.19
C MET A 162 1.82 -9.40 9.70
N GLN A 163 1.81 -9.24 11.02
CA GLN A 163 1.91 -7.95 11.69
C GLN A 163 3.26 -7.94 12.42
N ARG A 164 4.10 -6.94 12.17
CA ARG A 164 5.34 -6.72 12.91
C ARG A 164 5.17 -5.48 13.77
N ASP A 165 5.28 -5.63 15.09
CA ASP A 165 5.36 -4.50 15.99
C ASP A 165 6.70 -3.78 15.76
N VAL A 166 6.69 -2.44 15.78
CA VAL A 166 7.89 -1.62 15.63
C VAL A 166 8.66 -1.70 16.94
N GLU A 167 9.37 -2.80 17.16
CA GLU A 167 10.30 -2.94 18.28
C GLU A 167 11.49 -2.02 18.04
N GLY A 168 11.65 -1.03 18.93
CA GLY A 168 12.82 -0.16 18.98
C GLY A 168 14.12 -0.95 19.05
N GLU A 169 15.14 -0.45 18.34
CA GLU A 169 16.54 -0.90 18.29
C GLU A 169 16.86 -2.19 19.06
N ALA A 170 16.61 -3.35 18.43
CA ALA A 170 17.17 -4.62 18.86
C ALA A 170 17.86 -5.32 17.67
N ASP A 171 19.17 -5.11 17.59
CA ASP A 171 20.23 -5.86 16.90
C ASP A 171 19.79 -7.03 15.96
N ASP A 172 19.56 -6.71 14.67
CA ASP A 172 19.15 -7.65 13.60
C ASP A 172 20.28 -8.59 13.13
N ARG A 173 20.87 -9.39 14.03
CA ARG A 173 21.69 -10.57 13.63
C ARG A 173 21.21 -11.90 14.20
N GLN A 174 20.07 -11.94 14.87
CA GLN A 174 19.56 -13.18 15.44
C GLN A 174 18.19 -13.53 14.87
N LEU A 175 18.18 -14.43 13.87
CA LEU A 175 17.00 -15.20 13.52
C LEU A 175 16.68 -16.13 14.71
N SER A 176 15.92 -15.64 15.69
CA SER A 176 15.35 -16.49 16.73
C SER A 176 14.22 -17.32 16.11
N LEU A 177 14.58 -18.41 15.44
CA LEU A 177 13.68 -19.54 15.24
C LEU A 177 13.08 -19.86 16.61
N GLY A 178 11.73 -19.90 16.70
CA GLY A 178 10.95 -20.13 17.91
C GLY A 178 11.15 -21.52 18.54
N ILE A 179 12.40 -21.87 18.82
CA ILE A 179 12.80 -23.05 19.57
C ILE A 179 12.47 -22.74 21.02
N LYS A 180 11.38 -23.31 21.52
CA LYS A 180 11.06 -23.30 22.95
C LYS A 180 12.25 -23.88 23.70
N VAL A 181 13.00 -23.01 24.40
CA VAL A 181 14.11 -23.40 25.25
C VAL A 181 13.57 -24.33 26.32
N ARG A 182 13.87 -25.63 26.22
CA ARG A 182 13.62 -26.61 27.28
C ARG A 182 14.34 -26.13 28.54
N LYS A 183 13.58 -25.81 29.59
CA LYS A 183 14.12 -25.53 30.94
C LYS A 183 15.11 -26.63 31.35
N LYS A 184 16.39 -26.29 31.46
CA LYS A 184 17.39 -27.16 32.10
C LYS A 184 17.00 -27.34 33.56
N ARG A 185 16.78 -28.59 33.98
CA ARG A 185 16.66 -28.98 35.39
C ARG A 185 17.98 -28.63 36.09
N LYS A 186 17.89 -28.01 37.29
CA LYS A 186 19.04 -27.77 38.15
C LYS A 186 19.68 -29.11 38.55
N PRO A 187 21.01 -29.21 38.62
CA PRO A 187 21.66 -30.36 39.23
C PRO A 187 21.42 -30.33 40.74
N THR A 188 20.90 -31.42 41.29
CA THR A 188 20.88 -31.68 42.73
C THR A 188 22.33 -31.86 43.17
N GLN A 189 22.82 -30.96 44.03
CA GLN A 189 24.05 -31.18 44.78
C GLN A 189 23.75 -32.18 45.90
N ASP A 190 24.56 -33.24 45.95
CA ASP A 190 24.70 -34.15 47.09
C ASP A 190 25.02 -33.38 48.37
N GLN A 191 24.28 -33.69 49.44
CA GLN A 191 24.78 -33.83 50.81
C GLN A 191 24.07 -35.00 51.47
#